data_AF-A0A2T3PAE5-F1
#
_entry.id   AF-A0A2T3PAE5-F1
#
_cell.length_a   1.000
_cell.length_b   1.000
_cell.length_c   1.000
_cell.angle_alpha   90.00
_cell.angle_beta   90.00
_cell.angle_gamma   90.00
#
_symmetry.space_group_name_H-M   'P 1'
#
loop_
_entity.id
_entity.type
_entity.pdbx_description
1 polymer ?
#
loop_
_entity_poly.entity_id
_entity_poly.type
_entity_poly.pdbx_seq_one_letter_code
_entity_poly.pdbx_strand_id
1 'polypeptide(L)'
;MLNHGGKLREYASLYQRPLEEWVDLSTGVSPWTYPISHIPAHVWNRLPEDDDGLMEVAQQYYGCESLLPVAGSQAAIMALPRVILSSLIESDCEGEGSCKKDIQIALPQVGYKEHEQAWRKVLTQFPTVNISLAFYHDEPSTELLDSTDVLVVINPNNPTGHYVPANKLHLWQQALAQRGGWLVVDEAFMDLTSEHSLLHSNASAETPLNNCVVLRSVGKFFGLAGARVGFVNAQPKVLEQLQALLGPWTVAGPSRYVLQQALADTFWQQQTCERICAMADKLHQVLSLHFSNKDNAAEVRMTSGILFHTVQIPDAAWWHQALAKQGVLVRLCDEKHAIRFGLPHNDADLQRVNTVLTHIKDNQ
;
A
#
# COMPACT_ATOMS: atom_id res chain seq x y z
N MET A 1 3.89 14.70 -12.49
CA MET A 1 4.51 13.78 -11.51
C MET A 1 3.56 13.66 -10.34
N LEU A 2 3.20 12.45 -9.91
CA LEU A 2 2.31 12.26 -8.76
C LEU A 2 2.94 12.83 -7.48
N ASN A 3 2.11 13.32 -6.56
CA ASN A 3 2.57 13.85 -5.28
C ASN A 3 2.45 12.77 -4.21
N HIS A 4 3.56 12.48 -3.52
CA HIS A 4 3.61 11.51 -2.43
C HIS A 4 3.84 12.19 -1.09
N GLY A 5 3.43 11.55 0.01
CA GLY A 5 3.78 11.98 1.37
C GLY A 5 5.26 11.79 1.70
N GLY A 6 5.70 12.22 2.89
CA GLY A 6 7.09 12.06 3.35
C GLY A 6 8.07 13.09 2.80
N LYS A 7 7.57 14.23 2.30
CA LYS A 7 8.37 15.32 1.72
C LYS A 7 8.87 16.31 2.76
N LEU A 8 9.22 15.85 3.96
CA LEU A 8 9.50 16.70 5.12
C LEU A 8 10.54 17.79 4.84
N ARG A 9 11.62 17.47 4.10
CA ARG A 9 12.66 18.45 3.75
C ARG A 9 12.15 19.60 2.88
N GLU A 10 11.21 19.32 1.97
CA GLU A 10 10.58 20.35 1.13
C GLU A 10 9.78 21.33 2.00
N TYR A 11 8.99 20.80 2.95
CA TYR A 11 8.19 21.61 3.87
C TYR A 11 9.06 22.38 4.88
N ALA A 12 10.10 21.76 5.41
CA ALA A 12 11.08 22.40 6.28
C ALA A 12 11.73 23.61 5.58
N SER A 13 12.11 23.46 4.31
CA SER A 13 12.62 24.57 3.50
C SER A 13 11.56 25.64 3.24
N LEU A 14 10.34 25.25 2.88
CA LEU A 14 9.25 26.17 2.54
C LEU A 14 8.85 27.06 3.73
N TYR A 15 8.77 26.48 4.93
CA TYR A 15 8.38 27.19 6.15
C TYR A 15 9.55 27.69 7.00
N GLN A 16 10.79 27.52 6.51
CA GLN A 16 12.02 27.90 7.22
C GLN A 16 12.05 27.34 8.67
N ARG A 17 11.65 26.07 8.83
CA ARG A 17 11.54 25.39 10.11
C ARG A 17 12.51 24.20 10.16
N PRO A 18 13.38 24.06 11.18
CA PRO A 18 14.28 22.92 11.34
C PRO A 18 13.54 21.57 11.35
N LEU A 19 14.18 20.50 10.85
CA LEU A 19 13.55 19.18 10.69
C LEU A 19 13.05 18.60 12.02
N GLU A 20 13.83 18.79 13.08
CA GLU A 20 13.57 18.37 14.45
C GLU A 20 12.34 19.06 15.07
N GLU A 21 11.92 20.20 14.51
CA GLU A 21 10.72 20.89 14.96
C GLU A 21 9.45 20.40 14.23
N TRP A 22 9.51 19.34 13.43
CA TRP A 22 8.32 18.81 12.78
C TRP A 22 7.78 17.55 13.45
N VAL A 23 6.46 17.45 13.49
CA VAL A 23 5.77 16.17 13.67
C VAL A 23 5.31 15.72 12.28
N ASP A 24 6.00 14.74 11.70
CA ASP A 24 5.67 14.21 10.37
C ASP A 24 4.70 13.02 10.46
N LEU A 25 3.44 13.29 10.14
CA LEU A 25 2.35 12.34 10.02
C LEU A 25 1.91 12.16 8.56
N SER A 26 2.73 12.57 7.58
CA SER A 26 2.33 12.53 6.16
C SER A 26 2.49 11.16 5.52
N THR A 27 3.07 10.19 6.22
CA THR A 27 3.23 8.81 5.74
C THR A 27 2.39 7.84 6.56
N GLY A 28 2.07 6.68 5.99
CA GLY A 28 1.48 5.55 6.72
C GLY A 28 2.56 4.55 7.15
N VAL A 29 3.73 5.04 7.54
CA VAL A 29 4.85 4.20 8.00
C VAL A 29 4.77 4.14 9.52
N SER A 30 5.04 2.97 10.11
CA SER A 30 5.16 2.85 11.56
C SER A 30 6.24 3.83 12.07
N PRO A 31 5.96 4.62 13.11
CA PRO A 31 6.97 5.48 13.69
C PRO A 31 8.01 4.70 14.52
N TRP A 32 7.78 3.40 14.75
CA TRP A 32 8.75 2.50 15.37
C TRP A 32 9.43 1.64 14.31
N THR A 33 10.72 1.87 14.14
CA THR A 33 11.55 1.12 13.21
C THR A 33 12.07 -0.15 13.87
N TYR A 34 12.06 -1.26 13.15
CA TYR A 34 12.75 -2.48 13.57
C TYR A 34 14.21 -2.19 13.93
N PRO A 35 14.71 -2.61 15.11
CA PRO A 35 16.06 -2.30 15.53
C PRO A 35 17.08 -3.01 14.64
N ILE A 36 17.84 -2.22 13.88
CA ILE A 36 18.88 -2.75 12.99
C ILE A 36 20.17 -2.97 13.78
N SER A 37 20.60 -4.24 13.85
CA SER A 37 21.88 -4.64 14.43
C SER A 37 23.06 -4.32 13.48
N HIS A 38 24.28 -4.64 13.88
CA HIS A 38 25.45 -4.46 13.03
C HIS A 38 25.31 -5.29 11.73
N ILE A 39 25.38 -4.63 10.57
CA ILE A 39 25.37 -5.31 9.26
C ILE A 39 26.81 -5.66 8.87
N PRO A 40 27.16 -6.95 8.72
CA PRO A 40 28.51 -7.36 8.37
C PRO A 40 28.99 -6.79 7.03
N ALA A 41 30.28 -6.44 6.92
CA ALA A 41 30.85 -5.84 5.71
C ALA A 41 30.65 -6.69 4.43
N HIS A 42 30.62 -8.02 4.55
CA HIS A 42 30.44 -8.91 3.40
C HIS A 42 29.04 -8.79 2.76
N VAL A 43 28.01 -8.43 3.55
CA VAL A 43 26.63 -8.20 3.07
C VAL A 43 26.57 -6.97 2.16
N TRP A 44 27.46 -6.00 2.37
CA TRP A 44 27.61 -4.83 1.50
C TRP A 44 28.46 -5.10 0.26
N ASN A 45 29.47 -5.96 0.39
CA ASN A 45 30.47 -6.17 -0.65
C ASN A 45 30.05 -7.24 -1.69
N ARG A 46 29.23 -8.21 -1.30
CA ARG A 46 28.74 -9.27 -2.19
C ARG A 46 27.46 -8.88 -2.90
N LEU A 47 27.27 -9.43 -4.10
CA LEU A 47 25.98 -9.38 -4.78
C LEU A 47 24.95 -10.22 -4.02
N PRO A 48 23.66 -9.82 -4.03
CA PRO A 48 22.59 -10.64 -3.46
C PRO A 48 22.48 -12.00 -4.14
N GLU A 49 22.23 -13.04 -3.34
CA GLU A 49 22.00 -14.42 -3.77
C GLU A 49 20.64 -14.89 -3.23
N ASP A 50 19.99 -15.82 -3.93
CA ASP A 50 18.63 -16.25 -3.58
C ASP A 50 18.60 -17.25 -2.42
N ASP A 51 19.71 -17.94 -2.13
CA ASP A 51 19.91 -18.90 -1.04
C ASP A 51 20.38 -18.26 0.27
N ASP A 52 20.20 -16.94 0.41
CA ASP A 52 20.65 -16.19 1.58
C ASP A 52 19.75 -16.39 2.82
N GLY A 53 18.62 -17.07 2.68
CA GLY A 53 17.66 -17.33 3.77
C GLY A 53 16.46 -16.38 3.81
N LEU A 54 16.40 -15.35 2.95
CA LEU A 54 15.30 -14.38 2.96
C LEU A 54 13.99 -15.03 2.52
N MET A 55 14.05 -15.89 1.51
CA MET A 55 12.86 -16.49 0.91
C MET A 55 12.14 -17.39 1.89
N GLU A 56 12.88 -18.23 2.58
CA GLU A 56 12.36 -19.20 3.54
C GLU A 56 11.61 -18.50 4.69
N VAL A 57 12.23 -17.47 5.27
CA VAL A 57 11.61 -16.70 6.36
C VAL A 57 10.40 -15.91 5.85
N ALA A 58 10.48 -15.32 4.65
CA ALA A 58 9.36 -14.58 4.07
C ALA A 58 8.17 -15.50 3.72
N GLN A 59 8.43 -16.68 3.18
CA GLN A 59 7.41 -17.70 2.89
C GLN A 59 6.73 -18.17 4.18
N GLN A 60 7.51 -18.41 5.25
CA GLN A 60 6.96 -18.77 6.55
C GLN A 60 6.11 -17.63 7.13
N TYR A 61 6.59 -16.38 7.07
CA TYR A 61 5.88 -15.21 7.57
C TYR A 61 4.56 -14.98 6.82
N TYR A 62 4.57 -15.05 5.48
CA TYR A 62 3.40 -14.80 4.65
C TYR A 62 2.50 -16.03 4.44
N GLY A 63 2.89 -17.21 4.94
CA GLY A 63 2.10 -18.43 4.83
C GLY A 63 1.91 -18.90 3.38
N CYS A 64 2.88 -18.68 2.50
CA CYS A 64 2.77 -19.01 1.07
C CYS A 64 4.08 -19.55 0.49
N GLU A 65 3.99 -20.42 -0.51
CA GLU A 65 5.16 -21.00 -1.17
C GLU A 65 5.72 -20.13 -2.29
N SER A 66 4.88 -19.57 -3.16
CA SER A 66 5.32 -18.79 -4.32
C SER A 66 5.43 -17.31 -3.99
N LEU A 67 6.65 -16.76 -3.95
CA LEU A 67 6.91 -15.38 -3.57
C LEU A 67 8.11 -14.81 -4.34
N LEU A 68 8.11 -13.52 -4.66
CA LEU A 68 9.23 -12.80 -5.28
C LEU A 68 9.54 -11.52 -4.51
N PRO A 69 10.77 -11.33 -3.99
CA PRO A 69 11.20 -10.08 -3.39
C PRO A 69 11.46 -9.03 -4.49
N VAL A 70 10.98 -7.81 -4.24
CA VAL A 70 11.06 -6.68 -5.19
C VAL A 70 11.50 -5.39 -4.49
N ALA A 71 11.99 -4.43 -5.26
CA ALA A 71 12.45 -3.11 -4.80
C ALA A 71 11.31 -2.20 -4.28
N GLY A 72 10.66 -2.64 -3.21
CA GLY A 72 9.35 -2.17 -2.76
C GLY A 72 8.24 -2.66 -3.69
N SER A 73 7.00 -2.72 -3.19
CA SER A 73 5.84 -3.08 -4.01
C SER A 73 5.67 -2.18 -5.25
N GLN A 74 6.17 -0.92 -5.18
CA GLN A 74 6.20 0.01 -6.31
C GLN A 74 6.84 -0.55 -7.58
N ALA A 75 7.93 -1.32 -7.48
CA ALA A 75 8.57 -1.92 -8.64
C ALA A 75 7.64 -2.92 -9.33
N ALA A 76 6.92 -3.73 -8.55
CA ALA A 76 5.91 -4.64 -9.04
C ALA A 76 4.69 -3.90 -9.63
N ILE A 77 4.19 -2.85 -8.96
CA ILE A 77 3.08 -2.02 -9.45
C ILE A 77 3.36 -1.49 -10.87
N MET A 78 4.59 -1.04 -11.12
CA MET A 78 4.97 -0.52 -12.43
C MET A 78 5.13 -1.60 -13.52
N ALA A 79 5.47 -2.83 -13.14
CA ALA A 79 5.85 -3.89 -14.07
C ALA A 79 4.73 -4.91 -14.34
N LEU A 80 3.92 -5.24 -13.33
CA LEU A 80 2.83 -6.22 -13.38
C LEU A 80 1.81 -5.98 -14.50
N PRO A 81 1.37 -4.73 -14.80
CA PRO A 81 0.44 -4.50 -15.88
C PRO A 81 0.88 -5.11 -17.21
N ARG A 82 2.19 -5.10 -17.50
CA ARG A 82 2.74 -5.70 -18.73
C ARG A 82 2.67 -7.22 -18.70
N VAL A 83 2.99 -7.83 -17.57
CA VAL A 83 2.95 -9.30 -17.38
C VAL A 83 1.51 -9.79 -17.55
N ILE A 84 0.56 -9.15 -16.88
CA ILE A 84 -0.87 -9.52 -16.91
C ILE A 84 -1.45 -9.32 -18.32
N LEU A 85 -1.22 -8.17 -18.96
CA LEU A 85 -1.72 -7.93 -20.32
C LEU A 85 -1.15 -8.90 -21.34
N SER A 86 0.15 -9.21 -21.27
CA SER A 86 0.76 -10.18 -22.19
C SER A 86 0.09 -11.54 -22.04
N SER A 87 -0.16 -11.98 -20.80
CA SER A 87 -0.87 -13.22 -20.51
C SER A 87 -2.31 -13.23 -21.06
N LEU A 88 -3.08 -12.16 -20.84
CA LEU A 88 -4.46 -12.03 -21.35
C LEU A 88 -4.49 -12.06 -22.89
N ILE A 89 -3.61 -11.28 -23.53
CA ILE A 89 -3.55 -11.17 -24.99
C ILE A 89 -3.11 -12.51 -25.59
N GLU A 90 -2.09 -13.17 -25.04
CA GLU A 90 -1.66 -14.50 -25.49
C GLU A 90 -2.77 -15.54 -25.39
N SER A 91 -3.57 -15.51 -24.31
CA SER A 91 -4.68 -16.46 -24.14
C SER A 91 -5.84 -16.25 -25.12
N ASP A 92 -6.07 -15.02 -25.57
CA ASP A 92 -7.19 -14.65 -26.46
C ASP A 92 -6.81 -14.56 -27.95
N CYS A 93 -5.52 -14.64 -28.28
CA CYS A 93 -5.01 -14.52 -29.66
C CYS A 93 -4.66 -15.89 -30.27
N GLU A 94 -5.56 -16.47 -31.07
CA GLU A 94 -5.21 -17.47 -32.07
C GLU A 94 -4.80 -16.77 -33.38
N GLY A 95 -3.49 -16.57 -33.59
CA GLY A 95 -2.93 -16.06 -34.85
C GLY A 95 -2.96 -14.54 -35.05
N GLU A 96 -1.95 -14.02 -35.75
CA GLU A 96 -1.77 -12.65 -36.27
C GLU A 96 -2.23 -11.48 -35.37
N GLY A 97 -1.78 -11.44 -34.12
CA GLY A 97 -1.52 -10.18 -33.39
C GLY A 97 -2.71 -9.26 -33.07
N SER A 98 -3.95 -9.70 -33.25
CA SER A 98 -5.16 -8.95 -32.85
C SER A 98 -5.91 -9.69 -31.72
N CYS A 99 -6.09 -9.04 -30.57
CA CYS A 99 -6.96 -9.54 -29.51
C CYS A 99 -8.42 -9.48 -29.97
N LYS A 100 -9.16 -10.58 -29.83
CA LYS A 100 -10.56 -10.68 -30.29
C LYS A 100 -11.54 -9.89 -29.42
N LYS A 101 -11.15 -9.46 -28.22
CA LYS A 101 -12.02 -8.78 -27.26
C LYS A 101 -11.42 -7.48 -26.75
N ASP A 102 -12.30 -6.56 -26.39
CA ASP A 102 -11.95 -5.38 -25.62
C ASP A 102 -11.58 -5.81 -24.19
N ILE A 103 -10.49 -5.26 -23.64
CA ILE A 103 -10.05 -5.55 -22.27
C ILE A 103 -10.49 -4.41 -21.35
N GLN A 104 -11.10 -4.74 -20.21
CA GLN A 104 -11.48 -3.76 -19.19
C GLN A 104 -10.69 -3.96 -17.89
N ILE A 105 -10.07 -2.89 -17.39
CA ILE A 105 -9.36 -2.88 -16.11
C ILE A 105 -10.12 -1.98 -15.13
N ALA A 106 -10.56 -2.53 -14.01
CA ALA A 106 -11.21 -1.80 -12.95
C ALA A 106 -10.23 -1.44 -11.82
N LEU A 107 -10.20 -0.15 -11.44
CA LEU A 107 -9.38 0.37 -10.35
C LEU A 107 -10.23 1.17 -9.35
N PRO A 108 -9.82 1.28 -8.08
CA PRO A 108 -10.47 2.20 -7.16
C PRO A 108 -10.29 3.64 -7.65
N GLN A 109 -11.38 4.41 -7.66
CA GLN A 109 -11.36 5.82 -8.03
C GLN A 109 -10.49 6.64 -7.07
N VAL A 110 -10.62 6.35 -5.77
CA VAL A 110 -9.80 6.93 -4.70
C VAL A 110 -8.90 5.83 -4.15
N GLY A 111 -7.59 6.00 -4.28
CA GLY A 111 -6.62 4.96 -3.97
C GLY A 111 -5.19 5.41 -4.28
N TYR A 112 -4.23 4.51 -4.13
CA TYR A 112 -2.84 4.75 -4.46
C TYR A 112 -2.64 4.91 -5.97
N LYS A 113 -2.47 6.17 -6.42
CA LYS A 113 -2.49 6.58 -7.84
C LYS A 113 -1.41 5.98 -8.74
N GLU A 114 -0.38 5.37 -8.15
CA GLU A 114 0.66 4.67 -8.91
C GLU A 114 0.11 3.46 -9.67
N HIS A 115 -0.97 2.82 -9.17
CA HIS A 115 -1.67 1.77 -9.92
C HIS A 115 -2.25 2.33 -11.23
N GLU A 116 -3.08 3.38 -11.14
CA GLU A 116 -3.66 4.02 -12.34
C GLU A 116 -2.57 4.48 -13.31
N GLN A 117 -1.50 5.11 -12.80
CA GLN A 117 -0.39 5.56 -13.63
C GLN A 117 0.31 4.40 -14.34
N ALA A 118 0.58 3.29 -13.63
CA ALA A 118 1.23 2.13 -14.20
C ALA A 118 0.39 1.48 -15.30
N TRP A 119 -0.92 1.34 -15.07
CA TRP A 119 -1.85 0.84 -16.08
C TRP A 119 -1.89 1.75 -17.31
N ARG A 120 -2.12 3.07 -17.13
CA ARG A 120 -2.11 4.02 -18.26
C ARG A 120 -0.81 3.98 -19.07
N LYS A 121 0.34 3.86 -18.39
CA LYS A 121 1.65 3.80 -19.05
C LYS A 121 1.83 2.51 -19.85
N VAL A 122 1.31 1.38 -19.39
CA VAL A 122 1.44 0.13 -20.14
C VAL A 122 0.51 0.10 -21.36
N LEU A 123 -0.65 0.76 -21.32
CA LEU A 123 -1.59 0.78 -22.46
C LEU A 123 -0.93 1.30 -23.74
N THR A 124 -0.01 2.26 -23.63
CA THR A 124 0.72 2.81 -24.79
C THR A 124 1.65 1.80 -25.46
N GLN A 125 1.93 0.66 -24.82
CA GLN A 125 2.75 -0.43 -25.35
C GLN A 125 1.93 -1.45 -26.14
N PHE A 126 0.59 -1.39 -26.07
CA PHE A 126 -0.34 -2.30 -26.75
C PHE A 126 -1.35 -1.52 -27.63
N PRO A 127 -0.89 -0.75 -28.64
CA PRO A 127 -1.76 0.17 -29.39
C PRO A 127 -2.79 -0.51 -30.29
N THR A 128 -2.66 -1.81 -30.53
CA THR A 128 -3.57 -2.61 -31.38
C THR A 128 -4.67 -3.31 -30.60
N VAL A 129 -4.68 -3.20 -29.27
CA VAL A 129 -5.67 -3.80 -28.39
C VAL A 129 -6.52 -2.70 -27.79
N ASN A 130 -7.84 -2.83 -27.85
CA ASN A 130 -8.73 -1.89 -27.20
C ASN A 130 -8.76 -2.19 -25.69
N ILE A 131 -8.16 -1.30 -24.90
CA ILE A 131 -8.08 -1.45 -23.44
C ILE A 131 -8.69 -0.23 -22.78
N SER A 132 -9.68 -0.43 -21.91
CA SER A 132 -10.39 0.62 -21.20
C SER A 132 -10.14 0.55 -19.68
N LEU A 133 -10.13 1.72 -19.04
CA LEU A 133 -10.10 1.82 -17.58
C LEU A 133 -11.49 2.17 -17.06
N ALA A 134 -11.95 1.40 -16.08
CA ALA A 134 -13.15 1.66 -15.31
C ALA A 134 -12.77 1.96 -13.85
N PHE A 135 -13.60 2.74 -13.16
CA PHE A 135 -13.34 3.16 -11.79
C PHE A 135 -14.51 2.83 -10.88
N TYR A 136 -14.22 2.41 -9.65
CA TYR A 136 -15.23 2.10 -8.64
C TYR A 136 -14.94 2.77 -7.30
N HIS A 137 -15.96 2.88 -6.44
CA HIS A 137 -15.84 3.42 -5.09
C HIS A 137 -15.86 2.31 -4.06
N ASP A 138 -14.83 2.21 -3.22
CA ASP A 138 -14.64 1.21 -2.15
C ASP A 138 -14.72 -0.26 -2.62
N GLU A 139 -15.84 -0.68 -3.20
CA GLU A 139 -16.08 -1.98 -3.82
C GLU A 139 -16.74 -1.83 -5.22
N PRO A 140 -16.40 -2.69 -6.19
CA PRO A 140 -17.03 -2.69 -7.51
C PRO A 140 -18.48 -3.23 -7.45
N SER A 141 -19.35 -2.73 -8.33
CA SER A 141 -20.69 -3.33 -8.50
C SER A 141 -20.59 -4.69 -9.19
N THR A 142 -21.65 -5.49 -9.09
CA THR A 142 -21.73 -6.78 -9.79
C THR A 142 -21.59 -6.60 -11.30
N GLU A 143 -22.22 -5.59 -11.89
CA GLU A 143 -22.14 -5.32 -13.34
C GLU A 143 -20.71 -5.00 -13.76
N LEU A 144 -19.99 -4.20 -12.97
CA LEU A 144 -18.59 -3.89 -13.26
C LEU A 144 -17.70 -5.12 -13.11
N LEU A 145 -17.89 -5.93 -12.06
CA LEU A 145 -17.16 -7.19 -11.88
C LEU A 145 -17.37 -8.13 -13.08
N ASP A 146 -18.62 -8.24 -13.54
CA ASP A 146 -19.00 -9.09 -14.66
C ASP A 146 -18.44 -8.60 -16.00
N SER A 147 -18.08 -7.32 -16.15
CA SER A 147 -17.43 -6.81 -17.37
C SER A 147 -15.91 -6.66 -17.28
N THR A 148 -15.32 -6.82 -16.10
CA THR A 148 -13.89 -6.58 -15.85
C THR A 148 -13.03 -7.80 -16.17
N ASP A 149 -11.90 -7.58 -16.86
CA ASP A 149 -10.84 -8.58 -17.08
C ASP A 149 -9.72 -8.48 -16.04
N VAL A 150 -9.47 -7.29 -15.49
CA VAL A 150 -8.51 -7.11 -14.40
C VAL A 150 -9.07 -6.21 -13.31
N LEU A 151 -9.26 -6.75 -12.12
CA LEU A 151 -9.65 -5.98 -10.94
C LEU A 151 -8.44 -5.68 -10.08
N VAL A 152 -8.16 -4.40 -9.84
CA VAL A 152 -7.16 -3.95 -8.86
C VAL A 152 -7.87 -3.55 -7.58
N VAL A 153 -7.52 -4.16 -6.44
CA VAL A 153 -8.02 -3.81 -5.12
C VAL A 153 -6.85 -3.40 -4.23
N ILE A 154 -6.97 -2.28 -3.51
CA ILE A 154 -6.00 -1.89 -2.48
C ILE A 154 -6.63 -2.19 -1.13
N ASN A 155 -6.01 -3.05 -0.33
CA ASN A 155 -6.64 -3.62 0.87
C ASN A 155 -5.70 -3.70 2.09
N PRO A 156 -5.98 -2.95 3.18
CA PRO A 156 -6.90 -1.82 3.26
C PRO A 156 -6.52 -0.69 2.29
N ASN A 157 -7.51 0.03 1.78
CA ASN A 157 -7.30 1.09 0.81
C ASN A 157 -6.55 2.29 1.41
N ASN A 158 -5.67 2.91 0.63
CA ASN A 158 -5.02 4.16 0.99
C ASN A 158 -5.44 5.25 -0.01
N PRO A 159 -6.14 6.32 0.41
CA PRO A 159 -6.25 6.80 1.80
C PRO A 159 -7.53 6.42 2.56
N THR A 160 -8.51 5.73 1.96
CA THR A 160 -9.83 5.62 2.62
C THR A 160 -9.86 4.73 3.87
N GLY A 161 -8.89 3.83 4.02
CA GLY A 161 -8.89 2.80 5.07
C GLY A 161 -9.91 1.68 4.84
N HIS A 162 -10.66 1.71 3.73
CA HIS A 162 -11.66 0.70 3.42
C HIS A 162 -11.03 -0.69 3.33
N TYR A 163 -11.65 -1.65 4.00
CA TYR A 163 -11.19 -3.04 4.06
C TYR A 163 -12.21 -3.95 3.38
N VAL A 164 -11.72 -4.82 2.51
CA VAL A 164 -12.50 -5.88 1.87
C VAL A 164 -12.13 -7.22 2.52
N PRO A 165 -13.10 -7.95 3.09
CA PRO A 165 -12.87 -9.28 3.65
C PRO A 165 -12.28 -10.28 2.65
N ALA A 166 -11.35 -11.13 3.12
CA ALA A 166 -10.65 -12.11 2.28
C ALA A 166 -11.60 -13.10 1.57
N ASN A 167 -12.68 -13.52 2.23
CA ASN A 167 -13.70 -14.38 1.61
C ASN A 167 -14.37 -13.70 0.40
N LYS A 168 -14.59 -12.39 0.46
CA LYS A 168 -15.16 -11.61 -0.64
C LYS A 168 -14.16 -11.43 -1.78
N LEU A 169 -12.88 -11.16 -1.46
CA LEU A 169 -11.80 -11.15 -2.45
C LEU A 169 -11.68 -12.50 -3.15
N HIS A 170 -11.82 -13.61 -2.43
CA HIS A 170 -11.79 -14.95 -3.00
C HIS A 170 -12.96 -15.19 -3.96
N LEU A 171 -14.18 -14.75 -3.61
CA LEU A 171 -15.33 -14.82 -4.52
C LEU A 171 -15.11 -14.03 -5.81
N TRP A 172 -14.55 -12.82 -5.72
CA TRP A 172 -14.21 -12.02 -6.89
C TRP A 172 -13.11 -12.67 -7.72
N GLN A 173 -12.06 -13.18 -7.08
CA GLN A 173 -10.98 -13.91 -7.75
C GLN A 173 -11.51 -15.11 -8.53
N GLN A 174 -12.38 -15.93 -7.93
CA GLN A 174 -12.98 -17.08 -8.59
C GLN A 174 -13.83 -16.66 -9.80
N ALA A 175 -14.67 -15.63 -9.65
CA ALA A 175 -15.51 -15.12 -10.73
C ALA A 175 -14.70 -14.55 -11.91
N LEU A 176 -13.58 -13.91 -11.64
CA LEU A 176 -12.63 -13.42 -12.65
C LEU A 176 -11.90 -14.59 -13.31
N ALA A 177 -11.29 -15.48 -12.52
CA ALA A 177 -10.49 -16.58 -13.02
C ALA A 177 -11.28 -17.57 -13.90
N GLN A 178 -12.57 -17.80 -13.59
CA GLN A 178 -13.46 -18.62 -14.43
C GLN A 178 -13.58 -18.11 -15.87
N ARG A 179 -13.34 -16.83 -16.10
CA ARG A 179 -13.42 -16.15 -17.41
C ARG A 179 -12.04 -15.72 -17.93
N GLY A 180 -10.96 -16.19 -17.29
CA GLY A 180 -9.58 -15.81 -17.64
C GLY A 180 -9.13 -14.45 -17.11
N GLY A 181 -9.97 -13.75 -16.33
CA GLY A 181 -9.63 -12.48 -15.70
C GLY A 181 -8.70 -12.60 -14.51
N TRP A 182 -8.20 -11.46 -14.03
CA TRP A 182 -7.18 -11.34 -12.98
C TRP A 182 -7.64 -10.50 -11.79
N LEU A 183 -7.24 -10.93 -10.60
CA LEU A 183 -7.32 -10.11 -9.38
C LEU A 183 -5.90 -9.66 -8.97
N VAL A 184 -5.72 -8.36 -8.77
CA VAL A 184 -4.50 -7.79 -8.16
C VAL A 184 -4.88 -7.17 -6.83
N VAL A 185 -4.34 -7.68 -5.73
CA VAL A 185 -4.59 -7.17 -4.38
C VAL A 185 -3.32 -6.52 -3.84
N ASP A 186 -3.36 -5.22 -3.58
CA ASP A 186 -2.30 -4.49 -2.90
C ASP A 186 -2.54 -4.52 -1.38
N GLU A 187 -1.83 -5.42 -0.70
CA GLU A 187 -1.89 -5.61 0.75
C GLU A 187 -0.72 -4.93 1.47
N ALA A 188 -0.33 -3.73 1.01
CA ALA A 188 0.78 -2.96 1.57
C ALA A 188 0.66 -2.61 3.07
N PHE A 189 -0.55 -2.63 3.65
CA PHE A 189 -0.81 -2.31 5.06
C PHE A 189 -1.26 -3.53 5.89
N MET A 190 -1.23 -4.73 5.31
CA MET A 190 -1.87 -5.92 5.90
C MET A 190 -1.00 -6.65 6.94
N ASP A 191 0.29 -6.35 7.06
CA ASP A 191 1.19 -7.05 8.01
C ASP A 191 0.72 -6.96 9.48
N LEU A 192 -0.04 -5.92 9.85
CA LEU A 192 -0.63 -5.73 11.19
C LEU A 192 -1.88 -6.59 11.45
N THR A 193 -2.49 -7.09 10.39
CA THR A 193 -3.73 -7.87 10.40
C THR A 193 -3.58 -9.03 9.43
N SER A 194 -2.48 -9.80 9.58
CA SER A 194 -2.11 -10.84 8.62
C SER A 194 -3.19 -11.93 8.51
N GLU A 195 -3.94 -12.18 9.59
CA GLU A 195 -5.11 -13.06 9.62
C GLU A 195 -6.24 -12.64 8.67
N HIS A 196 -6.25 -11.38 8.25
CA HIS A 196 -7.23 -10.80 7.33
C HIS A 196 -6.76 -10.79 5.88
N SER A 197 -5.53 -11.23 5.62
CA SER A 197 -4.96 -11.33 4.29
C SER A 197 -5.62 -12.41 3.44
N LEU A 198 -5.65 -12.19 2.12
CA LEU A 198 -5.97 -13.23 1.15
C LEU A 198 -5.02 -14.45 1.22
N LEU A 199 -3.75 -14.27 1.59
CA LEU A 199 -2.76 -15.35 1.67
C LEU A 199 -3.01 -16.30 2.84
N HIS A 200 -3.40 -15.77 4.00
CA HIS A 200 -3.63 -16.54 5.23
C HIS A 200 -5.08 -17.04 5.41
N SER A 201 -5.98 -16.70 4.48
CA SER A 201 -7.38 -17.11 4.58
C SER A 201 -7.55 -18.62 4.41
N ASN A 202 -8.41 -19.27 5.20
CA ASN A 202 -8.65 -20.73 5.08
C ASN A 202 -9.05 -21.17 3.66
N ALA A 203 -9.64 -20.27 2.86
CA ALA A 203 -10.01 -20.53 1.47
C ALA A 203 -8.78 -20.70 0.55
N SER A 204 -7.63 -20.07 0.85
CA SER A 204 -6.40 -20.21 0.05
C SER A 204 -5.75 -21.59 0.20
N ALA A 205 -5.97 -22.27 1.34
CA ALA A 205 -5.44 -23.61 1.60
C ALA A 205 -6.18 -24.71 0.81
N GLU A 206 -7.45 -24.49 0.46
CA GLU A 206 -8.29 -25.46 -0.24
C GLU A 206 -8.34 -25.22 -1.76
N THR A 207 -8.14 -23.98 -2.23
CA THR A 207 -8.23 -23.62 -3.65
C THR A 207 -7.03 -22.76 -4.09
N PRO A 208 -6.29 -23.17 -5.14
CA PRO A 208 -5.20 -22.36 -5.68
C PRO A 208 -5.68 -20.97 -6.13
N LEU A 209 -4.94 -19.93 -5.73
CA LEU A 209 -5.18 -18.54 -6.15
C LEU A 209 -4.73 -18.31 -7.60
N ASN A 210 -5.43 -18.91 -8.55
CA ASN A 210 -5.16 -18.76 -9.99
C ASN A 210 -5.48 -17.33 -10.47
N ASN A 211 -4.71 -16.82 -11.43
CA ASN A 211 -4.87 -15.46 -11.95
C ASN A 211 -4.96 -14.38 -10.86
N CYS A 212 -4.23 -14.57 -9.76
CA CYS A 212 -4.23 -13.67 -8.63
C CYS A 212 -2.80 -13.22 -8.34
N VAL A 213 -2.66 -11.94 -8.01
CA VAL A 213 -1.40 -11.35 -7.53
C VAL A 213 -1.67 -10.63 -6.23
N VAL A 214 -0.87 -10.90 -5.20
CA VAL A 214 -0.91 -10.19 -3.92
C VAL A 214 0.40 -9.46 -3.70
N LEU A 215 0.33 -8.15 -3.44
CA LEU A 215 1.49 -7.30 -3.17
C LEU A 215 1.65 -7.08 -1.67
N ARG A 216 2.89 -7.11 -1.20
CA ARG A 216 3.27 -6.81 0.19
C ARG A 216 4.27 -5.66 0.26
N SER A 217 4.19 -4.87 1.33
CA SER A 217 5.14 -3.78 1.57
C SER A 217 5.69 -3.82 2.99
N VAL A 218 6.91 -4.34 3.14
CA VAL A 218 7.62 -4.41 4.43
C VAL A 218 7.85 -3.03 5.04
N GLY A 219 7.98 -1.99 4.21
CA GLY A 219 8.30 -0.65 4.66
C GLY A 219 7.24 0.05 5.53
N LYS A 220 6.05 -0.53 5.75
CA LYS A 220 4.98 0.08 6.56
C LYS A 220 5.10 -0.32 8.02
N PHE A 221 4.67 -1.54 8.35
CA PHE A 221 4.64 -2.06 9.72
C PHE A 221 6.01 -2.05 10.39
N PHE A 222 7.06 -2.49 9.69
CA PHE A 222 8.41 -2.58 10.24
C PHE A 222 9.12 -1.22 10.40
N GLY A 223 8.52 -0.11 9.93
CA GLY A 223 9.19 1.19 9.90
C GLY A 223 10.39 1.26 8.93
N LEU A 224 10.55 0.26 8.07
CA LEU A 224 11.70 0.09 7.16
C LEU A 224 11.44 0.66 5.76
N ALA A 225 10.71 1.78 5.66
CA ALA A 225 10.35 2.37 4.36
C ALA A 225 11.56 2.65 3.46
N GLY A 226 12.70 3.02 4.06
CA GLY A 226 13.97 3.27 3.37
C GLY A 226 14.70 2.01 2.90
N ALA A 227 14.37 0.81 3.41
CA ALA A 227 14.99 -0.45 2.97
C ALA A 227 14.56 -0.85 1.56
N ARG A 228 13.45 -0.29 1.07
CA ARG A 228 12.89 -0.51 -0.27
C ARG A 228 12.68 -1.98 -0.59
N VAL A 229 11.96 -2.70 0.28
CA VAL A 229 11.59 -4.10 0.03
C VAL A 229 10.09 -4.29 0.07
N GLY A 230 9.59 -5.10 -0.86
CA GLY A 230 8.25 -5.64 -0.88
C GLY A 230 8.28 -7.05 -1.45
N PHE A 231 7.13 -7.71 -1.48
CA PHE A 231 7.01 -9.04 -2.05
C PHE A 231 5.80 -9.14 -2.97
N VAL A 232 5.87 -10.06 -3.91
CA VAL A 232 4.79 -10.41 -4.82
C VAL A 232 4.50 -11.90 -4.67
N ASN A 233 3.28 -12.24 -4.27
CA ASN A 233 2.76 -13.60 -4.35
C ASN A 233 1.94 -13.71 -5.65
N ALA A 234 2.23 -14.74 -6.45
CA ALA A 234 1.51 -15.09 -7.67
C ALA A 234 1.92 -16.51 -8.08
N GLN A 235 1.31 -17.05 -9.15
CA GLN A 235 1.75 -18.30 -9.74
C GLN A 235 3.22 -18.22 -10.23
N PRO A 236 4.02 -19.30 -10.14
CA PRO A 236 5.45 -19.29 -10.50
C PRO A 236 5.76 -18.67 -11.86
N LYS A 237 4.99 -19.00 -12.90
CA LYS A 237 5.16 -18.43 -14.26
C LYS A 237 5.07 -16.90 -14.28
N VAL A 238 4.18 -16.31 -13.48
CA VAL A 238 4.02 -14.85 -13.36
C VAL A 238 5.24 -14.25 -12.66
N LEU A 239 5.72 -14.90 -11.60
CA LEU A 239 6.89 -14.45 -10.85
C LEU A 239 8.16 -14.51 -11.71
N GLU A 240 8.35 -15.56 -12.50
CA GLU A 240 9.46 -15.68 -13.46
C GLU A 240 9.42 -14.57 -14.51
N GLN A 241 8.26 -14.31 -15.12
CA GLN A 241 8.08 -13.21 -16.09
C GLN A 241 8.33 -11.84 -15.46
N LEU A 242 7.86 -11.63 -14.23
CA LEU A 242 8.09 -10.39 -13.49
C LEU A 242 9.57 -10.21 -13.15
N GLN A 243 10.24 -11.26 -12.67
CA GLN A 243 11.67 -11.23 -12.36
C GLN A 243 12.51 -10.94 -13.60
N ALA A 244 12.19 -11.56 -14.75
CA ALA A 244 12.85 -11.28 -16.02
C ALA A 244 12.69 -9.82 -16.46
N LEU A 245 11.51 -9.22 -16.22
CA LEU A 245 11.24 -7.83 -16.55
C LEU A 245 11.93 -6.84 -15.61
N LEU A 246 12.04 -7.17 -14.31
CA LEU A 246 12.69 -6.33 -13.32
C LEU A 246 14.22 -6.42 -13.36
N GLY A 247 14.76 -7.55 -13.81
CA GLY A 247 16.19 -7.84 -13.84
C GLY A 247 16.73 -8.40 -12.51
N PRO A 248 18.04 -8.73 -12.46
CA PRO A 248 18.66 -9.32 -11.29
C PRO A 248 18.88 -8.30 -10.15
N TRP A 249 19.05 -8.79 -8.93
CA TRP A 249 19.48 -8.02 -7.75
C TRP A 249 18.64 -6.78 -7.42
N THR A 250 17.33 -6.87 -7.60
CA THR A 250 16.40 -5.76 -7.34
C THR A 250 16.37 -5.32 -5.87
N VAL A 251 16.72 -6.21 -4.94
CA VAL A 251 16.78 -5.93 -3.50
C VAL A 251 18.21 -5.99 -3.01
N ALA A 252 18.67 -4.90 -2.39
CA ALA A 252 20.03 -4.77 -1.88
C ALA A 252 20.32 -5.76 -0.74
N GLY A 253 21.53 -6.35 -0.71
CA GLY A 253 21.96 -7.32 0.30
C GLY A 253 21.72 -6.88 1.76
N PRO A 254 22.07 -5.64 2.15
CA PRO A 254 21.78 -5.12 3.49
C PRO A 254 20.29 -5.10 3.84
N SER A 255 19.43 -4.78 2.87
CA SER A 255 17.97 -4.83 3.07
C SER A 255 17.48 -6.26 3.27
N ARG A 256 18.02 -7.22 2.50
CA ARG A 256 17.70 -8.66 2.65
C ARG A 256 18.11 -9.18 4.03
N TYR A 257 19.32 -8.85 4.47
CA TYR A 257 19.87 -9.23 5.78
C TYR A 257 19.05 -8.70 6.96
N VAL A 258 18.61 -7.44 6.90
CA VAL A 258 17.75 -6.86 7.94
C VAL A 258 16.37 -7.52 7.95
N LEU A 259 15.81 -7.81 6.78
CA LEU A 259 14.48 -8.43 6.69
C LEU A 259 14.44 -9.84 7.23
N GLN A 260 15.48 -10.64 7.03
CA GLN A 260 15.56 -11.98 7.62
C GLN A 260 15.34 -11.94 9.14
N GLN A 261 16.00 -10.99 9.81
CA GLN A 261 15.84 -10.79 11.24
C GLN A 261 14.44 -10.26 11.58
N ALA A 262 14.00 -9.21 10.87
CA ALA A 262 12.71 -8.57 11.14
C ALA A 262 11.52 -9.53 10.97
N LEU A 263 11.51 -10.34 9.92
CA LEU A 263 10.43 -11.28 9.63
C LEU A 263 10.43 -12.48 10.59
N ALA A 264 11.58 -12.88 11.13
CA ALA A 264 11.70 -13.95 12.12
C ALA A 264 11.39 -13.52 13.57
N ASP A 265 11.46 -12.22 13.86
CA ASP A 265 11.33 -11.66 15.21
C ASP A 265 9.87 -11.46 15.64
N THR A 266 9.18 -12.55 15.94
CA THR A 266 7.76 -12.55 16.36
C THR A 266 7.52 -11.78 17.65
N PHE A 267 8.51 -11.73 18.55
CA PHE A 267 8.41 -10.99 19.80
C PHE A 267 8.35 -9.48 19.55
N TRP A 268 9.27 -8.95 18.72
CA TRP A 268 9.23 -7.54 18.34
C TRP A 268 7.93 -7.20 17.60
N GLN A 269 7.48 -8.10 16.71
CA GLN A 269 6.25 -7.90 15.95
C GLN A 269 5.05 -7.74 16.89
N GLN A 270 4.86 -8.65 17.85
CA GLN A 270 3.76 -8.57 18.82
C GLN A 270 3.79 -7.26 19.62
N GLN A 271 4.94 -6.90 20.20
CA GLN A 271 5.08 -5.67 20.97
C GLN A 271 4.79 -4.41 20.15
N THR A 272 5.22 -4.42 18.88
CA THR A 272 5.03 -3.28 17.98
C THR A 272 3.57 -3.17 17.55
N CYS A 273 2.88 -4.28 17.29
CA CYS A 273 1.43 -4.30 17.05
C CYS A 273 0.67 -3.65 18.23
N GLU A 274 0.94 -4.10 19.46
CA GLU A 274 0.29 -3.55 20.66
C GLU A 274 0.51 -2.04 20.80
N ARG A 275 1.76 -1.59 20.56
CA ARG A 275 2.11 -0.16 20.62
C ARG A 275 1.42 0.66 19.52
N ILE A 276 1.39 0.14 18.30
CA ILE A 276 0.74 0.78 17.16
C ILE A 276 -0.76 0.93 17.44
N CYS A 277 -1.44 -0.14 17.87
CA CYS A 277 -2.87 -0.10 18.20
C CYS A 277 -3.17 0.93 19.29
N ALA A 278 -2.37 0.94 20.38
CA ALA A 278 -2.56 1.90 21.45
C ALA A 278 -2.39 3.37 21.00
N MET A 279 -1.42 3.66 20.12
CA MET A 279 -1.24 5.02 19.58
C MET A 279 -2.31 5.38 18.53
N ALA A 280 -2.76 4.40 17.73
CA ALA A 280 -3.85 4.59 16.79
C ALA A 280 -5.14 5.00 17.53
N ASP A 281 -5.46 4.33 18.65
CA ASP A 281 -6.62 4.66 19.49
C ASP A 281 -6.50 6.06 20.11
N LYS A 282 -5.32 6.39 20.65
CA LYS A 282 -5.06 7.72 21.21
C LYS A 282 -5.21 8.83 20.16
N LEU A 283 -4.65 8.61 18.95
CA LEU A 283 -4.81 9.56 17.86
C LEU A 283 -6.27 9.67 17.41
N HIS A 284 -6.98 8.55 17.29
CA HIS A 284 -8.41 8.53 16.97
C HIS A 284 -9.23 9.37 17.97
N GLN A 285 -8.94 9.26 19.27
CA GLN A 285 -9.60 10.08 20.30
C GLN A 285 -9.32 11.57 20.11
N VAL A 286 -8.05 11.96 19.89
CA VAL A 286 -7.68 13.36 19.62
C VAL A 286 -8.40 13.89 18.37
N LEU A 287 -8.36 13.14 17.27
CA LEU A 287 -9.03 13.55 16.03
C LEU A 287 -10.54 13.62 16.20
N SER A 288 -11.16 12.70 16.94
CA SER A 288 -12.60 12.73 17.24
C SER A 288 -13.01 13.99 18.01
N LEU A 289 -12.22 14.40 19.01
CA LEU A 289 -12.47 15.65 19.74
C LEU A 289 -12.48 16.87 18.80
N HIS A 290 -11.68 16.83 17.74
CA HIS A 290 -11.55 17.94 16.80
C HIS A 290 -12.46 17.84 15.57
N PHE A 291 -12.89 16.67 15.15
CA PHE A 291 -13.60 16.53 13.87
C PHE A 291 -15.03 15.98 14.02
N SER A 292 -15.46 15.59 15.22
CA SER A 292 -16.80 15.01 15.45
C SER A 292 -17.88 15.99 15.91
N ASN A 293 -17.69 17.31 15.81
CA ASN A 293 -18.67 18.29 16.30
C ASN A 293 -19.97 18.31 15.46
N LYS A 294 -21.11 18.40 16.16
CA LYS A 294 -22.47 18.21 15.62
C LYS A 294 -22.93 19.28 14.63
N ASP A 295 -22.34 20.47 14.65
CA ASP A 295 -22.80 21.60 13.83
C ASP A 295 -22.44 21.46 12.33
N ASN A 296 -21.39 20.69 12.01
CA ASN A 296 -20.93 20.40 10.64
C ASN A 296 -20.87 18.88 10.33
N ALA A 297 -21.57 18.06 11.12
CA ALA A 297 -21.46 16.60 11.08
C ALA A 297 -21.87 15.94 9.75
N ALA A 298 -22.56 16.66 8.86
CA ALA A 298 -22.91 16.16 7.53
C ALA A 298 -21.71 16.19 6.54
N GLU A 299 -20.71 17.06 6.77
CA GLU A 299 -19.63 17.31 5.81
C GLU A 299 -18.27 16.74 6.23
N VAL A 300 -18.09 16.43 7.52
CA VAL A 300 -16.86 15.84 8.03
C VAL A 300 -17.04 14.35 8.27
N ARG A 301 -16.21 13.52 7.64
CA ARG A 301 -16.21 12.07 7.84
C ARG A 301 -14.81 11.60 8.21
N MET A 302 -14.72 10.80 9.27
CA MET A 302 -13.47 10.21 9.68
C MET A 302 -13.51 8.70 9.47
N THR A 303 -12.49 8.17 8.79
CA THR A 303 -12.23 6.73 8.71
C THR A 303 -10.94 6.43 9.45
N SER A 304 -10.96 5.36 10.23
CA SER A 304 -9.85 4.99 11.10
C SER A 304 -9.24 3.67 10.65
N GLY A 305 -7.93 3.69 10.41
CA GLY A 305 -7.11 2.52 10.17
C GLY A 305 -6.06 2.37 11.26
N ILE A 306 -5.22 1.33 11.15
CA ILE A 306 -4.23 1.02 12.19
C ILE A 306 -3.01 1.95 12.10
N LEU A 307 -2.45 2.18 10.90
CA LEU A 307 -1.27 3.04 10.72
C LEU A 307 -1.61 4.48 10.33
N PHE A 308 -2.87 4.77 10.04
CA PHE A 308 -3.31 6.12 9.71
C PHE A 308 -4.82 6.30 9.93
N HIS A 309 -5.21 7.56 10.11
CA HIS A 309 -6.61 8.01 10.12
C HIS A 309 -6.82 9.03 9.01
N THR A 310 -7.98 9.00 8.37
CA THR A 310 -8.35 9.92 7.30
C THR A 310 -9.55 10.74 7.70
N VAL A 311 -9.44 12.05 7.56
CA VAL A 311 -10.51 13.02 7.80
C VAL A 311 -10.88 13.65 6.47
N GLN A 312 -12.04 13.29 5.94
CA GLN A 312 -12.71 14.00 4.86
C GLN A 312 -13.33 15.27 5.44
N ILE A 313 -13.02 16.42 4.86
CA ILE A 313 -13.41 17.72 5.41
C ILE A 313 -13.43 18.78 4.29
N PRO A 314 -14.38 19.73 4.31
CA PRO A 314 -14.29 20.92 3.49
C PRO A 314 -12.94 21.63 3.70
N ASP A 315 -12.44 22.26 2.64
CA ASP A 315 -11.19 23.01 2.69
C ASP A 315 -9.99 22.20 3.23
N ALA A 316 -9.93 20.89 2.95
CA ALA A 316 -8.81 20.03 3.37
C ALA A 316 -7.42 20.59 3.01
N ALA A 317 -7.32 21.32 1.88
CA ALA A 317 -6.09 22.02 1.50
C ALA A 317 -5.70 23.14 2.47
N TRP A 318 -6.68 23.90 2.98
CA TRP A 318 -6.47 24.91 4.00
C TRP A 318 -6.04 24.26 5.31
N TRP A 319 -6.72 23.21 5.76
CA TRP A 319 -6.36 22.47 6.98
C TRP A 319 -4.93 21.94 6.92
N HIS A 320 -4.57 21.30 5.80
CA HIS A 320 -3.22 20.85 5.54
C HIS A 320 -2.20 21.99 5.64
N GLN A 321 -2.49 23.15 5.04
CA GLN A 321 -1.60 24.31 5.10
C GLN A 321 -1.50 24.90 6.52
N ALA A 322 -2.61 24.99 7.25
CA ALA A 322 -2.66 25.50 8.62
C ALA A 322 -1.85 24.63 9.58
N LEU A 323 -1.99 23.30 9.47
CA LEU A 323 -1.18 22.33 10.20
C LEU A 323 0.31 22.47 9.87
N ALA A 324 0.65 22.56 8.57
CA ALA A 324 2.03 22.67 8.13
C ALA A 324 2.73 23.95 8.66
N LYS A 325 2.03 25.09 8.70
CA LYS A 325 2.54 26.35 9.30
C LYS A 325 2.96 26.17 10.77
N GLN A 326 2.26 25.31 11.49
CA GLN A 326 2.50 25.00 12.91
C GLN A 326 3.51 23.85 13.13
N GLY A 327 4.10 23.32 12.05
CA GLY A 327 5.08 22.25 12.12
C GLY A 327 4.48 20.85 12.30
N VAL A 328 3.20 20.66 11.93
CA VAL A 328 2.57 19.34 11.85
C VAL A 328 2.33 19.02 10.37
N LEU A 329 3.09 18.07 9.82
CA LEU A 329 2.97 17.69 8.43
C LEU A 329 2.02 16.50 8.32
N VAL A 330 0.93 16.65 7.56
CA VAL A 330 -0.04 15.59 7.26
C VAL A 330 -0.11 15.36 5.75
N ARG A 331 -0.81 14.33 5.30
CA ARG A 331 -1.02 14.10 3.87
C ARG A 331 -2.32 14.73 3.42
N LEU A 332 -2.27 15.76 2.58
CA LEU A 332 -3.43 16.15 1.77
C LEU A 332 -3.70 15.05 0.73
N CYS A 333 -4.89 14.46 0.67
CA CYS A 333 -5.22 13.43 -0.32
C CYS A 333 -5.26 14.00 -1.74
N ASP A 334 -5.08 13.16 -2.77
CA ASP A 334 -4.92 13.62 -4.16
C ASP A 334 -6.17 14.33 -4.69
N GLU A 335 -7.34 13.90 -4.23
CA GLU A 335 -8.65 14.49 -4.53
C GLU A 335 -8.90 15.81 -3.79
N LYS A 336 -8.01 16.21 -2.86
CA LYS A 336 -8.06 17.45 -2.08
C LYS A 336 -9.31 17.65 -1.21
N HIS A 337 -10.07 16.58 -0.97
CA HIS A 337 -11.25 16.59 -0.08
C HIS A 337 -10.99 15.97 1.30
N ALA A 338 -9.74 15.53 1.56
CA ALA A 338 -9.38 14.87 2.81
C ALA A 338 -7.92 15.10 3.20
N ILE A 339 -7.65 15.02 4.49
CA ILE A 339 -6.32 14.94 5.07
C ILE A 339 -6.16 13.60 5.79
N ARG A 340 -4.99 12.98 5.66
CA ARG A 340 -4.62 11.72 6.31
C ARG A 340 -3.48 11.95 7.29
N PHE A 341 -3.65 11.43 8.50
CA PHE A 341 -2.70 11.48 9.60
C PHE A 341 -2.10 10.09 9.81
N GLY A 342 -0.79 9.95 9.66
CA GLY A 342 -0.02 8.85 10.23
C GLY A 342 0.05 8.93 11.76
N LEU A 343 0.77 8.00 12.37
CA LEU A 343 0.87 7.92 13.84
C LEU A 343 1.98 8.81 14.40
N PRO A 344 1.73 9.54 15.51
CA PRO A 344 2.77 10.21 16.28
C PRO A 344 3.77 9.19 16.87
N HIS A 345 5.03 9.59 17.03
CA HIS A 345 6.06 8.68 17.55
C HIS A 345 5.94 8.44 19.06
N ASN A 346 5.42 9.42 19.79
CA ASN A 346 5.26 9.38 21.25
C ASN A 346 4.10 10.29 21.71
N ASP A 347 3.82 10.27 23.02
CA ASP A 347 2.73 11.06 23.62
C ASP A 347 2.98 12.58 23.54
N ALA A 348 4.23 13.04 23.49
CA ALA A 348 4.54 14.46 23.34
C ALA A 348 4.20 14.97 21.92
N ASP A 349 4.49 14.17 20.88
CA ASP A 349 4.08 14.47 19.51
C ASP A 349 2.56 14.49 19.38
N LEU A 350 1.87 13.53 20.01
CA LEU A 350 0.40 13.51 20.05
C LEU A 350 -0.17 14.74 20.75
N GLN A 351 0.39 15.13 21.90
CA GLN A 351 -0.02 16.34 22.61
C GLN A 351 0.21 17.60 21.77
N ARG A 352 1.30 17.64 21.01
CA ARG A 352 1.58 18.74 20.08
C ARG A 352 0.54 18.81 18.96
N VAL A 353 0.17 17.68 18.37
CA VAL A 353 -0.91 17.61 17.36
C VAL A 353 -2.22 18.13 17.95
N ASN A 354 -2.59 17.69 19.16
CA ASN A 354 -3.79 18.16 19.84
C ASN A 354 -3.77 19.69 20.07
N THR A 355 -2.66 20.22 20.56
CA THR A 355 -2.48 21.66 20.83
C THR A 355 -2.62 22.49 19.55
N VAL A 356 -2.00 22.04 18.46
CA VAL A 356 -2.08 22.72 17.16
C VAL A 356 -3.50 22.70 16.62
N LEU A 357 -4.22 21.58 16.71
CA LEU A 357 -5.61 21.47 16.27
C LEU A 357 -6.54 22.41 17.06
N THR A 358 -6.38 22.48 18.38
CA THR A 358 -7.10 23.45 19.24
C THR A 358 -6.82 24.88 18.79
N HIS A 359 -5.55 25.23 18.63
CA HIS A 359 -5.16 26.58 18.22
C HIS A 359 -5.72 26.98 16.84
N ILE A 360 -5.73 26.06 15.86
CA ILE A 360 -6.27 26.35 14.53
C ILE A 360 -7.78 26.64 14.61
N LYS A 361 -8.52 25.88 15.42
CA LYS A 361 -9.97 26.07 15.60
C LYS A 361 -10.33 27.35 16.32
N ASP A 362 -9.60 27.70 17.37
CA ASP A 362 -9.88 28.91 18.18
C ASP A 362 -9.63 30.21 17.38
N ASN A 363 -8.91 30.13 16.25
CA ASN A 363 -8.58 31.25 15.38
C ASN A 363 -9.27 31.20 14.00
N GLN A 364 -10.25 30.31 13.81
CA GLN A 364 -11.23 30.37 12.72
C GLN A 364 -12.40 31.26 13.15
#